data_AF-A0A5C7VV19-F1
#
_entry.id   AF-A0A5C7VV19-F1
#
_cell.length_a   1.000
_cell.length_b   1.000
_cell.length_c   1.000
_cell.angle_alpha   90.00
_cell.angle_beta   90.00
_cell.angle_gamma   90.00
#
_symmetry.space_group_name_H-M   'P 1'
#
loop_
_entity.id
_entity.type
_entity.pdbx_description
1 polymer ?
#
loop_
_entity_poly.entity_id
_entity_poly.type
_entity_poly.pdbx_seq_one_letter_code
_entity_poly.pdbx_strand_id
1 'polypeptide(L)'
;MNTATRPFAFLLLLLLASGPASAGLPEETAPAESLPRVLLDAGSAREAFDSYIVYYRNDAAPGEEKARAAADARKAIDRDLARVGAQLALDVRRERRLATGGHLLRLSAPLGKAASRAFMEAMANNPAVEFIEPNARRRAVAVPNDSRYAEQWAMHEAEGGLNIEPAWD
;
A
#
# COMPACT_ATOMS: atom_id res chain seq x y z
N MET A 1 63.77 -39.56 -11.03
CA MET A 1 62.51 -38.79 -10.96
C MET A 1 61.45 -39.52 -11.76
N ASN A 2 60.24 -39.60 -11.21
CA ASN A 2 59.15 -40.54 -11.49
C ASN A 2 59.34 -41.94 -10.90
N THR A 3 58.50 -42.32 -9.94
CA THR A 3 57.41 -43.31 -10.14
C THR A 3 56.56 -43.43 -8.88
N ALA A 4 55.26 -43.63 -9.14
CA ALA A 4 54.15 -43.71 -8.20
C ALA A 4 54.23 -44.91 -7.25
N THR A 5 53.70 -44.74 -6.03
CA THR A 5 53.35 -45.84 -5.12
C THR A 5 51.85 -45.78 -4.84
N ARG A 6 51.15 -46.82 -5.32
CA ARG A 6 49.75 -47.17 -4.97
C ARG A 6 49.80 -48.09 -3.72
N PRO A 7 48.71 -48.79 -3.38
CA PRO A 7 47.51 -48.41 -2.62
C PRO A 7 47.47 -49.16 -1.26
N PHE A 8 46.54 -48.88 -0.34
CA PHE A 8 45.92 -49.94 0.47
C PHE A 8 44.65 -49.43 1.14
N ALA A 9 43.56 -50.15 0.88
CA ALA A 9 42.27 -49.99 1.53
C ALA A 9 42.28 -50.71 2.89
N PHE A 10 41.57 -50.17 3.88
CA PHE A 10 40.94 -50.99 4.91
C PHE A 10 39.50 -50.53 5.12
N LEU A 11 38.63 -51.51 4.95
CA LEU A 11 37.20 -51.53 5.14
C LEU A 11 36.91 -51.74 6.64
N LEU A 12 35.97 -51.00 7.24
CA LEU A 12 35.04 -51.59 8.21
C LEU A 12 33.72 -50.80 8.26
N LEU A 13 32.65 -51.58 8.25
CA LEU A 13 31.24 -51.29 8.03
C LEU A 13 30.47 -51.22 9.36
N LEU A 14 29.23 -50.69 9.27
CA LEU A 14 28.06 -50.70 10.19
C LEU A 14 27.95 -49.54 11.17
N LEU A 15 26.78 -48.92 11.43
CA LEU A 15 25.41 -48.92 10.88
C LEU A 15 24.64 -47.83 11.69
N LEU A 16 23.44 -47.44 11.24
CA LEU A 16 22.35 -46.65 11.86
C LEU A 16 22.22 -45.25 11.27
N ALA A 17 21.05 -44.74 10.87
CA ALA A 17 19.70 -45.28 10.76
C ALA A 17 18.92 -44.33 9.81
N SER A 18 17.91 -44.85 9.14
CA SER A 18 16.97 -44.09 8.31
C SER A 18 16.31 -42.92 9.05
N GLY A 19 16.11 -41.81 8.35
CA GLY A 19 15.16 -40.75 8.69
C GLY A 19 14.63 -40.09 7.40
N PRO A 20 13.31 -39.86 7.27
CA PRO A 20 12.64 -39.72 5.98
C PRO A 20 12.89 -38.35 5.33
N ALA A 21 12.82 -38.35 4.00
CA ALA A 21 12.59 -37.16 3.20
C ALA A 21 11.40 -36.38 3.77
N SER A 22 11.65 -35.22 4.36
CA SER A 22 10.58 -34.28 4.68
C SER A 22 10.16 -33.63 3.37
N ALA A 23 9.11 -34.17 2.76
CA ALA A 23 8.35 -33.46 1.75
C ALA A 23 8.00 -32.07 2.30
N GLY A 24 8.39 -31.02 1.57
CA GLY A 24 7.94 -29.66 1.86
C GLY A 24 6.42 -29.66 1.86
N LEU A 25 5.82 -29.36 3.01
CA LEU A 25 4.42 -29.00 3.08
C LEU A 25 4.23 -27.76 2.18
N PRO A 26 3.12 -27.68 1.42
CA PRO A 26 2.79 -26.43 0.75
C PRO A 26 2.72 -25.34 1.82
N GLU A 27 3.53 -24.31 1.64
CA GLU A 27 3.34 -23.03 2.30
C GLU A 27 1.95 -22.56 1.88
N GLU A 28 0.97 -22.82 2.74
CA GLU A 28 -0.37 -22.28 2.62
C GLU A 28 -0.20 -20.77 2.74
N THR A 29 -0.02 -20.12 1.59
CA THR A 29 -0.02 -18.68 1.44
C THR A 29 -1.30 -18.19 2.08
N ALA A 30 -1.18 -17.66 3.31
CA ALA A 30 -2.27 -16.98 3.97
C ALA A 30 -2.86 -15.98 2.97
N PRO A 31 -4.19 -15.94 2.79
CA PRO A 31 -4.80 -14.99 1.86
C PRO A 31 -4.35 -13.59 2.27
N ALA A 32 -3.81 -12.83 1.33
CA ALA A 32 -3.51 -11.42 1.51
C ALA A 32 -4.74 -10.76 2.16
N GLU A 33 -4.58 -10.20 3.35
CA GLU A 33 -5.68 -9.56 4.07
C GLU A 33 -6.40 -8.60 3.10
N SER A 34 -7.68 -8.88 2.83
CA SER A 34 -8.48 -7.98 2.01
C SER A 34 -8.57 -6.66 2.77
N LEU A 35 -7.85 -5.64 2.32
CA LEU A 35 -7.92 -4.31 2.90
C LEU A 35 -9.39 -3.87 2.95
N PRO A 36 -9.83 -3.20 4.03
CA PRO A 36 -11.19 -2.67 4.08
C PRO A 36 -11.40 -1.68 2.93
N ARG A 37 -12.52 -1.82 2.21
CA ARG A 37 -12.90 -0.94 1.07
C ARG A 37 -12.96 0.55 1.45
N VAL A 38 -13.13 0.82 2.74
CA VAL A 38 -13.07 2.15 3.34
C VAL A 38 -11.95 2.17 4.37
N LEU A 39 -10.91 2.97 4.14
CA LEU A 39 -9.89 3.22 5.15
C LEU A 39 -10.31 4.41 6.01
N LEU A 40 -10.70 4.12 7.25
CA LEU A 40 -11.06 5.12 8.25
C LEU A 40 -9.85 5.68 9.01
N ASP A 41 -8.64 5.19 8.73
CA ASP A 41 -7.39 5.70 9.30
C ASP A 41 -6.98 7.05 8.67
N ALA A 42 -7.92 7.97 8.80
CA ALA A 42 -7.91 9.33 8.31
C ALA A 42 -7.60 10.31 9.44
N GLY A 43 -6.76 9.90 10.40
CA GLY A 43 -6.33 10.78 11.48
C GLY A 43 -7.38 11.08 12.54
N SER A 44 -7.08 12.11 13.34
CA SER A 44 -7.76 12.40 14.60
C SER A 44 -9.22 12.87 14.41
N ALA A 45 -10.04 12.82 15.47
CA ALA A 45 -11.43 13.31 15.44
C ALA A 45 -11.57 14.81 15.09
N ARG A 46 -10.46 15.56 15.04
CA ARG A 46 -10.39 16.99 14.71
C ARG A 46 -10.05 17.25 13.24
N GLU A 47 -9.76 16.22 12.45
CA GLU A 47 -9.41 16.38 11.04
C GLU A 47 -10.65 16.46 10.14
N ALA A 48 -10.58 17.35 9.16
CA ALA A 48 -11.58 17.53 8.14
C ALA A 48 -10.93 17.49 6.75
N PHE A 49 -11.57 16.81 5.81
CA PHE A 49 -11.02 16.53 4.48
C PHE A 49 -11.93 17.05 3.38
N ASP A 50 -11.35 17.83 2.48
CA ASP A 50 -12.01 18.34 1.27
C ASP A 50 -11.70 17.48 0.02
N SER A 51 -10.90 16.43 0.18
CA SER A 51 -10.47 15.58 -0.93
C SER A 51 -10.24 14.13 -0.50
N TYR A 52 -10.47 13.22 -1.45
CA TYR A 52 -10.47 11.77 -1.24
C TYR A 52 -9.84 11.08 -2.44
N ILE A 53 -9.20 9.95 -2.22
CA ILE A 53 -8.62 9.11 -3.28
C ILE A 53 -9.47 7.86 -3.40
N VAL A 54 -9.94 7.57 -4.62
CA VAL A 54 -10.75 6.38 -4.91
C VAL A 54 -10.10 5.52 -5.98
N TYR A 55 -10.13 4.20 -5.78
CA TYR A 55 -9.68 3.18 -6.73
C TYR A 55 -10.89 2.35 -7.20
N TYR A 56 -10.89 2.00 -8.48
CA TYR A 56 -11.93 1.16 -9.09
C TYR A 56 -11.31 -0.11 -9.67
N ARG A 57 -11.95 -1.25 -9.44
CA ARG A 57 -11.42 -2.60 -9.75
C ARG A 57 -11.07 -2.82 -11.22
N ASN A 58 -11.81 -2.19 -12.12
CA ASN A 58 -11.69 -2.37 -13.58
C ASN A 58 -11.23 -1.08 -14.27
N ASP A 59 -10.47 -0.24 -13.57
CA ASP A 59 -9.79 0.88 -14.21
C ASP A 59 -8.57 0.40 -15.01
N ALA A 60 -8.11 1.21 -15.95
CA ALA A 60 -6.85 0.96 -16.65
C ALA A 60 -5.66 0.97 -15.68
N ALA A 61 -4.56 0.34 -16.05
CA ALA A 61 -3.32 0.44 -15.28
C ALA A 61 -2.76 1.88 -15.30
N PRO A 62 -1.93 2.27 -14.33
CA PRO A 62 -1.19 3.53 -14.40
C PRO A 62 -0.42 3.68 -15.72
N GLY A 63 -0.52 4.84 -16.38
CA GLY A 63 0.10 5.09 -17.69
C GLY A 63 -0.74 4.68 -18.91
N GLU A 64 -1.91 4.06 -18.68
CA GLU A 64 -2.85 3.66 -19.74
C GLU A 64 -4.09 4.57 -19.82
N GLU A 65 -3.93 5.88 -19.60
CA GLU A 65 -5.06 6.82 -19.47
C GLU A 65 -5.96 6.91 -20.73
N LYS A 66 -5.40 6.53 -21.89
CA LYS A 66 -6.07 6.47 -23.19
C LYS A 66 -6.85 5.17 -23.41
N ALA A 67 -6.65 4.15 -22.57
CA ALA A 67 -7.34 2.88 -22.70
C ALA A 67 -8.85 3.04 -22.50
N ARG A 68 -9.61 2.12 -23.11
CA ARG A 68 -11.07 2.09 -22.97
C ARG A 68 -11.51 1.95 -21.50
N ALA A 69 -10.81 1.11 -20.74
CA ALA A 69 -11.03 0.93 -19.31
C ALA A 69 -10.97 2.25 -18.53
N ALA A 70 -10.01 3.13 -18.85
CA ALA A 70 -9.89 4.44 -18.21
C ALA A 70 -11.09 5.35 -18.52
N ALA A 71 -11.64 5.29 -19.74
CA ALA A 71 -12.84 6.05 -20.10
C ALA A 71 -14.10 5.51 -19.39
N ASP A 72 -14.21 4.19 -19.26
CA ASP A 72 -15.35 3.56 -18.61
C ASP A 72 -15.31 3.75 -17.08
N ALA A 73 -14.12 3.72 -16.47
CA ALA A 73 -13.91 4.07 -15.07
C ALA A 73 -14.28 5.53 -14.78
N ARG A 74 -13.85 6.49 -15.62
CA ARG A 74 -14.25 7.91 -15.48
C ARG A 74 -15.78 8.07 -15.49
N LYS A 75 -16.47 7.41 -16.43
CA LYS A 75 -17.94 7.44 -16.48
C LYS A 75 -18.58 6.81 -15.23
N ALA A 76 -17.99 5.74 -14.70
CA ALA A 76 -18.47 5.11 -13.47
C ALA A 76 -18.32 6.04 -12.27
N ILE A 77 -17.16 6.69 -12.14
CA ILE A 77 -16.89 7.72 -11.13
C ILE A 77 -17.91 8.85 -11.26
N ASP A 78 -18.10 9.43 -12.45
CA ASP A 78 -19.02 10.55 -12.64
C ASP A 78 -20.48 10.19 -12.24
N ARG A 79 -20.93 8.95 -12.51
CA ARG A 79 -22.23 8.46 -12.04
C ARG A 79 -22.30 8.33 -10.53
N ASP A 80 -21.24 7.82 -9.90
CA ASP A 80 -21.18 7.70 -8.44
C ASP A 80 -21.15 9.07 -7.77
N LEU A 81 -20.39 10.02 -8.30
CA LEU A 81 -20.34 11.39 -7.79
C LEU A 81 -21.70 12.07 -7.89
N ALA A 82 -22.42 11.92 -9.01
CA ALA A 82 -23.78 12.44 -9.14
C ALA A 82 -24.74 11.81 -8.12
N ARG A 83 -24.70 10.47 -7.97
CA ARG A 83 -25.54 9.73 -7.03
C ARG A 83 -25.26 10.12 -5.57
N VAL A 84 -24.00 10.08 -5.16
CA VAL A 84 -23.58 10.35 -3.77
C VAL A 84 -23.73 11.84 -3.45
N GLY A 85 -23.38 12.72 -4.39
CA GLY A 85 -23.58 14.16 -4.25
C GLY A 85 -25.05 14.51 -4.02
N ALA A 86 -25.97 13.91 -4.77
CA ALA A 86 -27.41 14.08 -4.55
C ALA A 86 -27.88 13.49 -3.21
N GLN A 87 -27.41 12.29 -2.85
CA GLN A 87 -27.78 11.60 -1.60
C GLN A 87 -27.38 12.38 -0.35
N LEU A 88 -26.20 13.00 -0.36
CA LEU A 88 -25.61 13.67 0.80
C LEU A 88 -25.64 15.20 0.72
N ALA A 89 -26.25 15.76 -0.34
CA ALA A 89 -26.24 17.19 -0.65
C ALA A 89 -24.82 17.79 -0.70
N LEU A 90 -23.89 17.06 -1.35
CA LEU A 90 -22.50 17.46 -1.50
C LEU A 90 -22.20 17.87 -2.94
N ASP A 91 -21.45 18.96 -3.11
CA ASP A 91 -20.80 19.28 -4.38
C ASP A 91 -19.42 18.62 -4.41
N VAL A 92 -19.28 17.63 -5.29
CA VAL A 92 -18.08 16.80 -5.44
C VAL A 92 -17.77 16.59 -6.91
N ARG A 93 -16.50 16.68 -7.26
CA ARG A 93 -16.00 16.46 -8.62
C ARG A 93 -14.74 15.63 -8.63
N ARG A 94 -14.51 14.92 -9.74
CA ARG A 94 -13.25 14.27 -10.03
C ARG A 94 -12.25 15.33 -10.51
N GLU A 95 -11.14 15.48 -9.82
CA GLU A 95 -10.12 16.48 -10.15
C GLU A 95 -9.11 15.92 -11.15
N ARG A 96 -8.48 14.78 -10.83
CA ARG A 96 -7.49 14.15 -11.68
C ARG A 96 -7.31 12.68 -11.35
N ARG A 97 -6.63 11.97 -12.25
CA ARG A 97 -6.05 10.66 -11.96
C ARG A 97 -4.67 10.84 -11.34
N LEU A 98 -4.31 10.00 -10.39
CA LEU A 98 -3.00 9.95 -9.76
C LEU A 98 -2.10 8.95 -10.50
N ALA A 99 -0.79 9.15 -10.39
CA ALA A 99 0.21 8.24 -10.96
C ALA A 99 0.15 6.83 -10.36
N THR A 100 -0.45 6.68 -9.17
CA THR A 100 -0.68 5.38 -8.51
C THR A 100 -1.93 4.66 -9.03
N GLY A 101 -2.68 5.26 -9.96
CA GLY A 101 -3.87 4.67 -10.57
C GLY A 101 -5.20 5.13 -9.97
N GLY A 102 -5.20 5.69 -8.75
CA GLY A 102 -6.40 6.21 -8.09
C GLY A 102 -6.89 7.53 -8.68
N HIS A 103 -8.09 7.97 -8.31
CA HIS A 103 -8.67 9.26 -8.70
C HIS A 103 -8.82 10.17 -7.50
N LEU A 104 -8.34 11.41 -7.64
CA LEU A 104 -8.56 12.45 -6.67
C LEU A 104 -9.95 13.07 -6.87
N LEU A 105 -10.76 12.97 -5.83
CA LEU A 105 -12.07 13.60 -5.70
C LEU A 105 -11.91 14.86 -4.85
N ARG A 106 -12.62 15.92 -5.21
CA ARG A 106 -12.58 17.23 -4.54
C ARG A 106 -14.00 17.67 -4.21
N LEU A 107 -14.23 18.03 -2.96
CA LEU A 107 -15.48 18.61 -2.47
C LEU A 107 -15.36 20.14 -2.35
N SER A 108 -16.49 20.83 -2.40
CA SER A 108 -16.56 22.29 -2.21
C SER A 108 -16.28 22.72 -0.77
N ALA A 109 -16.53 21.83 0.20
CA ALA A 109 -16.29 22.06 1.62
C ALA A 109 -15.67 20.82 2.29
N PRO A 110 -14.82 21.01 3.31
CA PRO A 110 -14.23 19.90 4.05
C PRO A 110 -15.28 19.20 4.91
N LEU A 111 -15.20 17.86 4.96
CA LEU A 111 -16.06 17.05 5.81
C LEU A 111 -15.29 16.65 7.07
N GLY A 112 -15.93 16.78 8.23
CA GLY A 112 -15.43 16.16 9.46
C GLY A 112 -15.65 14.65 9.49
N LYS A 113 -15.00 13.96 10.44
CA LYS A 113 -14.94 12.49 10.55
C LYS A 113 -16.24 11.73 10.24
N ALA A 114 -17.38 12.13 10.82
CA ALA A 114 -18.65 11.43 10.61
C ALA A 114 -19.17 11.59 9.17
N ALA A 115 -19.10 12.80 8.62
CA ALA A 115 -19.50 13.07 7.25
C ALA A 115 -18.54 12.43 6.23
N SER A 116 -17.23 12.43 6.51
CA SER A 116 -16.23 11.70 5.71
C SER A 116 -16.54 10.21 5.64
N ARG A 117 -16.87 9.59 6.79
CA ARG A 117 -17.28 8.19 6.83
C ARG A 117 -18.52 7.94 5.97
N ALA A 118 -19.56 8.75 6.14
CA ALA A 118 -20.79 8.61 5.35
C ALA A 118 -20.55 8.77 3.85
N PHE A 119 -19.70 9.73 3.45
CA PHE A 119 -19.29 9.92 2.06
C PHE A 119 -18.56 8.68 1.51
N MET A 120 -17.58 8.16 2.25
CA MET A 120 -16.81 7.00 1.82
C MET A 120 -17.65 5.72 1.77
N GLU A 121 -18.54 5.50 2.74
CA GLU A 121 -19.49 4.38 2.73
C GLU A 121 -20.46 4.48 1.53
N ALA A 122 -20.98 5.67 1.24
CA ALA A 122 -21.86 5.89 0.10
C ALA A 122 -21.18 5.66 -1.26
N MET A 123 -19.89 5.97 -1.37
CA MET A 123 -19.06 5.59 -2.52
C MET A 123 -18.82 4.08 -2.57
N ALA A 124 -18.40 3.49 -1.44
CA ALA A 124 -18.09 2.07 -1.30
C ALA A 124 -19.28 1.12 -1.56
N ASN A 125 -20.52 1.61 -1.46
CA ASN A 125 -21.73 0.89 -1.84
C ASN A 125 -21.74 0.47 -3.33
N ASN A 126 -20.97 1.12 -4.20
CA ASN A 126 -20.76 0.59 -5.55
C ASN A 126 -19.74 -0.56 -5.51
N PRO A 127 -20.10 -1.79 -5.94
CA PRO A 127 -19.18 -2.94 -5.96
C PRO A 127 -17.90 -2.70 -6.78
N ALA A 128 -17.95 -1.81 -7.77
CA ALA A 128 -16.80 -1.44 -8.60
C ALA A 128 -15.74 -0.62 -7.86
N VAL A 129 -16.08 0.05 -6.76
CA VAL A 129 -15.10 0.72 -5.89
C VAL A 129 -14.26 -0.35 -5.21
N GLU A 130 -12.96 -0.32 -5.45
CA GLU A 130 -12.01 -1.20 -4.79
C GLU A 130 -11.67 -0.68 -3.40
N PHE A 131 -11.38 0.61 -3.32
CA PHE A 131 -10.85 1.26 -2.14
C PHE A 131 -11.12 2.76 -2.18
N ILE A 132 -11.43 3.36 -1.04
CA ILE A 132 -11.51 4.81 -0.87
C ILE A 132 -10.91 5.24 0.47
N GLU A 133 -10.16 6.34 0.43
CA GLU A 133 -9.55 6.97 1.59
C GLU A 133 -9.58 8.51 1.50
N PRO A 134 -9.45 9.23 2.61
CA PRO A 134 -9.24 10.67 2.57
C PRO A 134 -7.84 11.01 2.07
N ASN A 135 -7.72 12.09 1.31
CA ASN A 135 -6.44 12.62 0.86
C ASN A 135 -5.76 13.38 2.02
N ALA A 136 -5.23 12.61 2.98
CA ALA A 136 -4.61 13.14 4.18
C ALA A 136 -3.10 13.35 3.99
N ARG A 137 -2.56 14.43 4.57
CA ARG A 137 -1.11 14.58 4.72
C ARG A 137 -0.65 13.68 5.87
N ARG A 138 0.18 12.69 5.54
CA ARG A 138 0.94 11.93 6.55
C ARG A 138 2.10 12.79 7.06
N ARG A 139 2.35 12.75 8.36
CA ARG A 139 3.51 13.38 9.01
C ARG A 139 4.29 12.29 9.74
N ALA A 140 5.59 12.47 9.88
CA ALA A 140 6.36 11.65 10.81
C ALA A 140 5.80 11.85 12.22
N VAL A 141 5.61 10.74 12.95
CA VAL A 141 5.10 10.75 14.34
C VAL A 141 6.06 10.06 15.30
N ALA A 142 7.23 9.66 14.80
CA ALA A 142 8.28 9.02 15.57
C ALA A 142 9.64 9.31 14.93
N VAL A 143 10.65 9.53 15.78
CA VAL A 143 12.06 9.47 15.40
C VAL A 143 12.41 8.01 15.10
N PRO A 144 13.19 7.68 14.06
CA PRO A 144 13.62 6.31 13.81
C PRO A 144 14.27 5.69 15.04
N ASN A 145 13.78 4.51 15.44
CA ASN A 145 14.25 3.77 16.62
C ASN A 145 15.22 2.64 16.24
N ASP A 146 15.95 2.79 15.13
CA ASP A 146 16.98 1.84 14.71
C ASP A 146 18.15 1.88 15.70
N SER A 147 18.42 0.75 16.36
CA SER A 147 19.55 0.60 17.29
C SER A 147 20.92 0.93 16.69
N ARG A 148 21.07 0.82 15.36
CA ARG A 148 22.29 1.15 14.62
C ARG A 148 22.25 2.52 13.98
N TYR A 149 21.29 3.39 14.32
CA TYR A 149 21.20 4.73 13.76
C TYR A 149 22.51 5.53 13.92
N ALA A 150 23.20 5.36 15.05
CA ALA A 150 24.50 5.98 15.29
C ALA A 150 25.57 5.61 14.24
N GLU A 151 25.48 4.41 13.65
CA GLU A 151 26.39 3.94 12.60
C GLU A 151 26.06 4.54 11.23
N GLN A 152 24.86 5.14 11.06
CA GLN A 152 24.38 5.72 9.81
C GLN A 152 24.82 7.18 9.68
N TRP A 153 26.13 7.41 9.62
CA TRP A 153 26.76 8.74 9.57
C TRP A 153 26.10 9.71 8.58
N ALA A 154 25.77 9.23 7.37
CA ALA A 154 25.17 10.05 6.32
C ALA A 154 23.79 10.60 6.68
N MET A 155 23.09 10.05 7.67
CA MET A 155 21.77 10.54 8.07
C MET A 155 21.87 11.72 9.04
N HIS A 156 22.82 11.72 9.98
CA HIS A 156 22.85 12.63 11.12
C HIS A 156 23.97 13.68 11.12
N GLU A 157 25.01 13.50 10.30
CA GLU A 157 26.14 14.42 10.33
C GLU A 157 25.85 15.71 9.55
N ALA A 158 26.18 16.86 10.16
CA ALA A 158 25.72 18.18 9.73
C ALA A 158 26.58 18.82 8.62
N GLU A 159 27.86 18.48 8.53
CA GLU A 159 28.83 19.12 7.63
C GLU A 159 28.99 18.38 6.30
N GLY A 160 28.90 17.05 6.31
CA GLY A 160 29.07 16.18 5.15
C GLY A 160 28.00 15.11 5.00
N GLY A 161 27.06 15.00 5.95
CA GLY A 161 25.86 14.16 5.83
C GLY A 161 24.67 14.89 5.21
N LEU A 162 23.55 14.16 5.11
CA LEU A 162 22.26 14.70 4.68
C LEU A 162 21.55 15.50 5.77
N ASN A 163 21.93 15.29 7.04
CA ASN A 163 21.33 15.91 8.22
C ASN A 163 19.80 15.91 8.14
N ILE A 164 19.22 14.70 8.10
CA ILE A 164 17.82 14.48 7.71
C ILE A 164 16.84 14.63 8.90
N GLU A 165 17.32 14.65 10.14
CA GLU A 165 16.49 14.77 11.33
C GLU A 165 15.60 16.02 11.34
N PRO A 166 16.08 17.22 10.94
CA PRO A 166 15.21 18.40 10.81
C PRO A 166 14.08 18.24 9.78
N ALA A 167 14.16 17.27 8.87
CA ALA A 167 13.08 16.97 7.93
C ALA A 167 12.02 16.00 8.51
N TRP A 168 12.31 15.38 9.65
CA TRP A 168 11.40 14.49 10.39
C TRP A 168 10.69 15.17 11.56
N ASP A 169 11.27 16.26 12.10
CA ASP A 169 10.66 17.13 13.12
C ASP A 169 9.62 18.11 12.56
#